data_AF-F4BV71-F1
#
_entry.id   AF-F4BV71-F1
#
_cell.length_a   1.000
_cell.length_b   1.000
_cell.length_c   1.000
_cell.angle_alpha   90.00
_cell.angle_beta   90.00
_cell.angle_gamma   90.00
#
_symmetry.space_group_name_H-M   'P 1'
#
loop_
_entity.id
_entity.type
_entity.pdbx_description
1 polymer ?
#
loop_
_entity_poly.entity_id
_entity_poly.type
_entity_poly.pdbx_seq_one_letter_code
_entity_poly.pdbx_strand_id
1 'polypeptide(L)'
;MQISIVIYLAHKLKKEGWDVTVAGTNAPIKLLKTADPEGYYVQKTADLDWIIQEIVEKKMDFDACFAFMHSDAGMAYGATFSAISKAVHYAVVFGKNAEALGESIDYPTEKIVAKATHNPGPLKSKIDKVII
;
A
#
# COMPACT_ATOMS: atom_id res chain seq x y z
N MET A 1 -8.10 9.42 -5.17
CA MET A 1 -7.87 9.31 -3.71
C MET A 1 -6.74 8.34 -3.36
N GLN A 2 -6.70 7.11 -3.91
CA GLN A 2 -5.60 6.16 -3.63
C GLN A 2 -4.21 6.74 -3.95
N ILE A 3 -3.98 7.20 -5.19
CA ILE A 3 -2.66 7.71 -5.63
C ILE A 3 -2.18 8.88 -4.76
N SER A 4 -3.06 9.81 -4.38
CA SER A 4 -2.69 10.93 -3.51
C SER A 4 -2.25 10.47 -2.11
N ILE A 5 -2.87 9.43 -1.55
CA ILE A 5 -2.43 8.87 -0.26
C ILE A 5 -1.14 8.07 -0.40
N VAL A 6 -0.96 7.33 -1.49
CA VAL A 6 0.29 6.60 -1.78
C VAL A 6 1.47 7.57 -1.87
N ILE A 7 1.32 8.68 -2.62
CA ILE A 7 2.34 9.75 -2.71
C ILE A 7 2.64 10.35 -1.34
N TYR A 8 1.59 10.67 -0.57
CA TYR A 8 1.73 11.21 0.79
C TYR A 8 2.53 10.28 1.70
N LEU A 9 2.14 9.00 1.74
CA LEU A 9 2.77 7.98 2.57
C LEU A 9 4.23 7.77 2.18
N ALA A 10 4.49 7.60 0.89
CA ALA A 10 5.84 7.38 0.39
C ALA A 10 6.76 8.57 0.71
N HIS A 11 6.27 9.79 0.53
CA HIS A 11 7.01 10.99 0.91
C HIS A 11 7.31 11.04 2.40
N LYS A 12 6.32 10.73 3.25
CA LYS A 12 6.47 10.76 4.70
C LYS A 12 7.50 9.73 5.18
N LEU A 13 7.37 8.48 4.75
CA LEU A 13 8.33 7.41 5.10
C LEU A 13 9.75 7.76 4.64
N LYS A 14 9.90 8.30 3.42
CA LYS A 14 11.19 8.75 2.92
C LYS A 14 11.79 9.88 3.77
N LYS A 15 11.00 10.83 4.26
CA LYS A 15 11.48 11.87 5.18
C LYS A 15 11.99 11.30 6.50
N GLU A 16 11.42 10.18 6.95
CA GLU A 16 11.88 9.41 8.11
C GLU A 16 13.06 8.47 7.79
N GLY A 17 13.62 8.53 6.59
CA GLY A 17 14.82 7.77 6.21
C GLY A 17 14.57 6.38 5.64
N TRP A 18 13.32 6.00 5.38
CA TRP A 18 12.99 4.70 4.79
C TRP A 18 13.34 4.65 3.29
N ASP A 19 13.81 3.49 2.84
CA ASP A 19 13.90 3.18 1.41
C ASP A 19 12.54 2.66 0.90
N VAL A 20 11.83 3.51 0.15
CA VAL A 20 10.44 3.26 -0.22
C VAL A 20 10.33 2.82 -1.68
N THR A 21 9.70 1.66 -1.91
CA THR A 21 9.28 1.21 -3.24
C THR A 21 7.75 1.17 -3.32
N VAL A 22 7.18 1.75 -4.38
CA VAL A 22 5.75 1.63 -4.69
C VAL A 22 5.54 0.59 -5.78
N ALA A 23 4.97 -0.55 -5.41
CA ALA A 23 4.62 -1.62 -6.33
C ALA A 23 3.15 -1.54 -6.75
N GLY A 24 2.85 -1.87 -8.00
CA GLY A 24 1.47 -1.90 -8.50
C GLY A 24 1.38 -2.40 -9.92
N THR A 25 0.16 -2.67 -10.38
CA THR A 25 -0.10 -3.02 -11.77
C THR A 25 0.07 -1.79 -12.69
N ASN A 26 0.06 -2.02 -14.00
CA ASN A 26 0.33 -0.99 -15.01
C ASN A 26 -0.55 0.27 -14.85
N ALA A 27 -1.85 0.12 -14.59
CA ALA A 27 -2.77 1.26 -14.52
C ALA A 27 -2.51 2.18 -13.30
N PRO A 28 -2.45 1.69 -12.04
CA PRO A 28 -2.07 2.51 -10.89
C PRO A 28 -0.69 3.16 -11.03
N ILE A 29 0.31 2.44 -11.55
CA ILE A 29 1.66 3.00 -11.73
C ILE A 29 1.68 4.12 -12.77
N LYS A 30 0.90 4.02 -13.86
CA LYS A 30 0.74 5.12 -14.82
C LYS A 30 0.12 6.35 -14.16
N LEU A 31 -0.94 6.18 -13.38
CA LEU A 31 -1.58 7.30 -12.66
C LEU A 31 -0.61 7.96 -11.66
N LEU A 32 0.20 7.16 -10.97
CA LEU A 32 1.24 7.65 -10.09
C LEU A 32 2.27 8.51 -10.85
N LYS A 33 2.79 8.01 -11.96
CA LYS A 33 3.76 8.74 -12.80
C LYS A 33 3.17 10.01 -13.40
N THR A 34 1.88 10.05 -13.71
CA THR A 34 1.21 11.28 -14.12
C THR A 34 1.09 12.29 -12.97
N ALA A 35 0.87 11.82 -11.74
CA ALA A 35 0.71 12.67 -10.56
C ALA A 35 2.04 13.16 -9.97
N ASP A 36 3.14 12.43 -10.20
CA ASP A 36 4.50 12.79 -9.79
C ASP A 36 5.48 12.59 -10.97
N PRO A 37 5.41 13.43 -12.01
CA PRO A 37 6.15 13.21 -13.26
C PRO A 37 7.66 13.26 -13.10
N GLU A 38 8.15 14.07 -12.16
CA GLU A 38 9.58 14.22 -11.85
C GLU A 38 10.06 13.24 -10.76
N GLY A 39 9.15 12.43 -10.19
CA GLY A 39 9.48 11.46 -9.14
C GLY A 39 10.01 12.11 -7.85
N TYR A 40 9.56 13.31 -7.49
CA TYR A 40 10.02 14.01 -6.30
C TYR A 40 9.58 13.30 -5.02
N TYR A 41 8.36 12.75 -5.04
CA TYR A 41 7.76 12.07 -3.90
C TYR A 41 7.99 10.57 -3.95
N VAL A 42 7.89 9.96 -5.14
CA VAL A 42 8.11 8.52 -5.35
C VAL A 42 9.22 8.29 -6.36
N GLN A 43 10.37 7.82 -5.88
CA GLN A 43 11.56 7.59 -6.70
C GLN A 43 11.70 6.15 -7.22
N LYS A 44 11.14 5.18 -6.51
CA LYS A 44 11.21 3.75 -6.86
C LYS A 44 9.82 3.20 -7.09
N THR A 45 9.57 2.69 -8.29
CA THR A 45 8.35 1.97 -8.64
C THR A 45 8.71 0.60 -9.17
N ALA A 46 7.89 -0.40 -8.89
CA ALA A 46 8.10 -1.76 -9.38
C ALA A 46 6.79 -2.38 -9.90
N ASP A 47 6.94 -3.35 -10.79
CA ASP A 47 5.82 -4.23 -11.14
C ASP A 47 5.49 -5.14 -9.94
N LEU A 48 4.20 -5.32 -9.69
CA LEU A 48 3.73 -6.06 -8.51
C LEU A 48 4.07 -7.55 -8.59
N ASP A 49 3.91 -8.17 -9.75
CA ASP A 49 4.16 -9.59 -9.93
C ASP A 49 5.67 -9.89 -9.84
N TRP A 50 6.50 -8.97 -10.36
CA TRP A 50 7.96 -9.04 -10.19
C TRP A 50 8.38 -8.97 -8.71
N ILE A 51 7.82 -8.04 -7.91
CA ILE A 51 8.13 -7.97 -6.47
C ILE A 51 7.75 -9.27 -5.76
N ILE A 52 6.57 -9.81 -6.06
CA ILE A 52 6.11 -11.08 -5.48
C ILE A 52 7.10 -12.20 -5.79
N GLN A 53 7.55 -12.29 -7.05
CA GLN A 53 8.54 -13.29 -7.47
C GLN A 53 9.86 -13.13 -6.70
N GLU A 54 10.40 -11.92 -6.59
CA GLU A 54 11.69 -11.70 -5.92
C GLU A 54 11.63 -11.99 -4.41
N ILE A 55 10.49 -11.76 -3.76
CA ILE A 55 10.26 -12.16 -2.36
C ILE A 55 10.16 -13.68 -2.23
N VAL A 56 9.40 -14.35 -3.10
CA VAL A 56 9.29 -15.83 -3.11
C VAL A 56 10.65 -16.49 -3.33
N GLU A 57 11.46 -15.94 -4.22
CA GLU A 57 12.83 -16.39 -4.50
C GLU A 57 13.84 -15.98 -3.43
N LYS A 58 13.40 -15.25 -2.39
CA LYS A 58 14.21 -14.79 -1.25
C LYS A 58 15.40 -13.91 -1.65
N LYS A 59 15.28 -13.22 -2.79
CA LYS A 59 16.30 -12.28 -3.26
C LYS A 59 16.16 -10.91 -2.60
N MET A 60 14.95 -10.58 -2.15
CA MET A 60 14.66 -9.38 -1.39
C MET A 60 13.51 -9.61 -0.41
N ASP A 61 13.36 -8.72 0.55
CA ASP A 61 12.19 -8.60 1.42
C ASP A 61 12.09 -7.14 1.92
N PHE A 62 11.07 -6.83 2.70
CA PHE A 62 10.84 -5.50 3.28
C PHE A 62 10.64 -5.58 4.79
N ASP A 63 10.89 -4.48 5.49
CA ASP A 63 10.60 -4.38 6.93
C ASP A 63 9.11 -4.06 7.19
N ALA A 64 8.45 -3.35 6.27
CA ALA A 64 7.04 -2.98 6.37
C ALA A 64 6.35 -2.98 4.99
N CYS A 65 5.09 -3.42 4.92
CA CYS A 65 4.27 -3.45 3.71
C CYS A 65 2.91 -2.78 3.95
N PHE A 66 2.59 -1.76 3.15
CA PHE A 66 1.28 -1.09 3.17
C PHE A 66 0.47 -1.49 1.93
N ALA A 67 -0.40 -2.48 2.06
CA ALA A 67 -1.22 -2.99 0.97
C ALA A 67 -2.52 -2.18 0.83
N PHE A 68 -2.65 -1.40 -0.25
CA PHE A 68 -3.84 -0.60 -0.53
C PHE A 68 -4.91 -1.41 -1.24
N MET A 69 -6.12 -1.46 -0.66
CA MET A 69 -7.22 -2.25 -1.21
C MET A 69 -8.58 -1.55 -1.09
N HIS A 70 -9.36 -1.63 -2.17
CA HIS A 70 -10.74 -1.14 -2.24
C HIS A 70 -11.69 -2.16 -2.90
N SER A 71 -11.21 -3.39 -3.12
CA SER A 71 -11.90 -4.50 -3.78
C SER A 71 -11.28 -5.82 -3.35
N ASP A 72 -11.99 -6.93 -3.59
CA ASP A 72 -11.52 -8.29 -3.26
C ASP A 72 -10.22 -8.65 -3.98
N ALA A 73 -10.05 -8.19 -5.22
CA ALA A 73 -8.81 -8.39 -5.97
C ALA A 73 -7.59 -7.77 -5.26
N GLY A 74 -7.76 -6.61 -4.61
CA GLY A 74 -6.71 -6.01 -3.80
C GLY A 74 -6.41 -6.80 -2.53
N MET A 75 -7.42 -7.46 -1.94
CA MET A 75 -7.23 -8.30 -0.75
C MET A 75 -6.41 -9.54 -1.06
N ALA A 76 -6.57 -10.14 -2.23
CA ALA A 76 -5.80 -11.32 -2.64
C ALA A 76 -4.29 -11.04 -2.64
N TYR A 77 -3.87 -9.89 -3.18
CA TYR A 77 -2.47 -9.48 -3.13
C TYR A 77 -2.00 -9.23 -1.69
N GLY A 78 -2.80 -8.58 -0.84
CA GLY A 78 -2.48 -8.41 0.58
C GLY A 78 -2.26 -9.74 1.30
N ALA A 79 -3.14 -10.73 1.04
CA ALA A 79 -3.00 -12.08 1.59
C ALA A 79 -1.72 -12.78 1.10
N THR A 80 -1.40 -12.64 -0.20
CA THR A 80 -0.15 -13.17 -0.76
C THR A 80 1.06 -12.58 -0.04
N PHE A 81 1.15 -11.25 0.08
CA PHE A 81 2.28 -10.59 0.76
C PHE A 81 2.39 -11.01 2.23
N SER A 82 1.27 -11.05 2.96
CA SER A 82 1.24 -11.54 4.35
C SER A 82 1.77 -12.97 4.50
N ALA A 83 1.57 -13.83 3.49
CA ALA A 83 2.03 -15.22 3.52
C ALA A 83 3.51 -15.40 3.14
N ILE A 84 4.07 -14.55 2.29
CA ILE A 84 5.43 -14.75 1.72
C ILE A 84 6.51 -13.84 2.32
N SER A 85 6.13 -12.66 2.83
CA SER A 85 7.05 -11.65 3.33
C SER A 85 7.15 -11.69 4.85
N LYS A 86 8.31 -11.31 5.40
CA LYS A 86 8.50 -11.10 6.84
C LYS A 86 8.12 -9.70 7.31
N ALA A 87 7.72 -8.83 6.38
CA ALA A 87 7.36 -7.44 6.67
C ALA A 87 6.21 -7.33 7.67
N VAL A 88 6.22 -6.29 8.50
CA VAL A 88 5.02 -5.88 9.23
C VAL A 88 3.97 -5.46 8.19
N HIS A 89 2.84 -6.16 8.15
CA HIS A 89 1.84 -5.99 7.11
C HIS A 89 0.67 -5.11 7.56
N TYR A 90 0.40 -4.04 6.80
CA TYR A 90 -0.69 -3.10 7.02
C TYR A 90 -1.69 -3.18 5.87
N ALA A 91 -2.89 -3.69 6.13
CA ALA A 91 -3.99 -3.68 5.18
C ALA A 91 -4.68 -2.31 5.21
N VAL A 92 -4.44 -1.50 4.18
CA VAL A 92 -5.01 -0.15 4.02
C VAL A 92 -6.30 -0.25 3.20
N VAL A 93 -7.43 -0.41 3.90
CA VAL A 93 -8.75 -0.67 3.31
C VAL A 93 -9.56 0.62 3.21
N PHE A 94 -10.06 0.92 2.01
CA PHE A 94 -10.89 2.10 1.78
C PHE A 94 -11.99 1.88 0.74
N GLY A 95 -12.94 2.81 0.69
CA GLY A 95 -14.09 2.74 -0.21
C GLY A 95 -15.43 2.71 0.52
N LYS A 96 -16.52 2.52 -0.24
CA LYS A 96 -17.89 2.48 0.32
C LYS A 96 -18.10 1.28 1.24
N ASN A 97 -17.47 0.16 0.91
CA ASN A 97 -17.60 -1.13 1.60
C ASN A 97 -16.36 -1.46 2.44
N ALA A 98 -15.58 -0.45 2.84
CA ALA A 98 -14.29 -0.66 3.51
C ALA A 98 -14.40 -1.47 4.80
N GLU A 99 -15.47 -1.27 5.58
CA GLU A 99 -15.72 -2.00 6.82
C GLU A 99 -15.93 -3.50 6.56
N ALA A 100 -16.86 -3.85 5.67
CA ALA A 100 -17.13 -5.24 5.32
C ALA A 100 -15.89 -5.94 4.72
N LEU A 101 -15.15 -5.24 3.84
CA LEU A 101 -13.88 -5.75 3.30
C LEU A 101 -12.86 -5.97 4.43
N GLY A 102 -12.70 -5.00 5.34
CA GLY A 102 -11.76 -5.10 6.45
C GLY A 102 -12.12 -6.22 7.43
N GLU A 103 -13.39 -6.46 7.68
CA GLU A 103 -13.88 -7.57 8.50
C GLU A 103 -13.58 -8.93 7.86
N SER A 104 -13.66 -9.03 6.52
CA SER A 104 -13.37 -10.27 5.78
C SER A 104 -11.90 -10.68 5.74
N ILE A 105 -10.97 -9.81 6.14
CA ILE A 105 -9.54 -10.12 6.21
C ILE A 105 -9.27 -11.10 7.35
N ASP A 106 -8.78 -12.29 7.01
CA ASP A 106 -8.52 -13.42 7.91
C ASP A 106 -7.02 -13.80 8.03
N TYR A 107 -6.13 -13.05 7.39
CA TYR A 107 -4.67 -13.22 7.46
C TYR A 107 -4.00 -12.24 8.43
N PRO A 108 -2.77 -12.55 8.92
CA PRO A 108 -2.03 -11.68 9.83
C PRO A 108 -1.72 -10.30 9.23
N THR A 109 -2.39 -9.26 9.73
CA THR A 109 -2.15 -7.87 9.32
C THR A 109 -2.73 -6.88 10.33
N GLU A 110 -2.11 -5.71 10.46
CA GLU A 110 -2.74 -4.56 11.08
C GLU A 110 -3.70 -3.88 10.10
N LYS A 111 -4.94 -3.64 10.51
CA LYS A 111 -6.01 -3.14 9.63
C LYS A 111 -6.17 -1.63 9.77
N ILE A 112 -5.96 -0.90 8.67
CA ILE A 112 -6.20 0.55 8.57
C ILE A 112 -7.42 0.77 7.66
N VAL A 113 -8.61 0.78 8.27
CA VAL A 113 -9.89 0.80 7.54
C VAL A 113 -10.52 2.19 7.56
N ALA A 114 -10.88 2.77 6.42
CA ALA A 114 -11.64 4.02 6.38
C ALA A 114 -12.70 4.04 5.28
N LYS A 115 -13.95 4.39 5.65
CA LYS A 115 -14.98 4.71 4.67
C LYS A 115 -14.65 6.02 3.96
N ALA A 116 -13.94 5.92 2.86
CA ALA A 116 -13.46 7.05 2.08
C ALA A 116 -13.73 6.79 0.60
N THR A 117 -14.54 7.65 -0.04
CA THR A 117 -14.83 7.56 -1.48
C THR A 117 -14.05 8.60 -2.27
N HIS A 118 -14.01 9.83 -1.77
CA HIS A 118 -13.35 10.96 -2.44
C HIS A 118 -12.45 11.79 -1.52
N ASN A 119 -12.71 11.79 -0.21
CA ASN A 119 -11.92 12.53 0.78
C ASN A 119 -10.78 11.65 1.36
N PRO A 120 -9.49 12.00 1.16
CA PRO A 120 -8.35 11.26 1.72
C PRO A 120 -8.17 11.46 3.24
N GLY A 121 -8.73 12.51 3.84
CA GLY A 121 -8.47 12.94 5.21
C GLY A 121 -8.65 11.85 6.29
N PRO A 122 -9.77 11.12 6.32
CA PRO A 122 -9.97 10.04 7.30
C PRO A 122 -8.91 8.94 7.20
N LEU A 123 -8.56 8.52 5.98
CA LEU A 123 -7.56 7.48 5.76
C LEU A 123 -6.16 7.98 6.14
N LYS A 124 -5.80 9.20 5.73
CA LYS A 124 -4.56 9.87 6.12
C LYS A 124 -4.40 9.90 7.64
N SER A 125 -5.44 10.33 8.36
CA SER A 125 -5.39 10.43 9.83
C SER A 125 -5.18 9.07 10.50
N LYS A 126 -5.74 8.00 9.96
CA LYS A 126 -5.50 6.65 10.49
C LYS A 126 -4.09 6.16 10.19
N ILE A 127 -3.58 6.38 8.98
CA ILE A 127 -2.19 6.08 8.60
C ILE A 127 -1.20 6.82 9.53
N ASP A 128 -1.47 8.09 9.82
CA ASP A 128 -0.59 8.91 10.67
C ASP A 128 -0.46 8.37 12.10
N LYS A 129 -1.48 7.66 12.62
CA LYS A 129 -1.45 7.06 13.97
C LYS A 129 -0.66 5.76 14.05
N VAL A 130 -0.28 5.19 12.91
CA VAL A 130 0.43 3.91 12.83
C VAL A 130 1.92 4.13 12.58
N ILE A 131 2.25 5.19 11.84
CA ILE A 131 3.63 5.54 11.45
C ILE A 131 4.30 6.45 12.50
N ILE A 132 3.55 6.94 13.49
CA ILE A 132 4.00 7.82 14.59
C ILE A 132 3.77 7.12 15.91
#